data_AF-A0A8T5SXP8-F1
#
_entry.id   AF-A0A8T5SXP8-F1
#
_cell.length_a   1.000
_cell.length_b   1.000
_cell.length_c   1.000
_cell.angle_alpha   90.00
_cell.angle_beta   90.00
_cell.angle_gamma   90.00
#
_symmetry.space_group_name_H-M   'P 1'
#
loop_
_entity.id
_entity.type
_entity.pdbx_description
1 polymer ?
#
loop_
_entity_poly.entity_id
_entity_poly.type
_entity_poly.pdbx_seq_one_letter_code
_entity_poly.pdbx_strand_id
1 'polypeptide(L)'
;MNPSLIIEQEIFSEATMIKETPSKAIFRCPIQSVDEVNQNKRLYPSPVLGEGMENCSSRMKRRAFYSELDHPIPTGSQQVDGIRQTTVSLKEVSHIIRDYDFKGKNLFGEMETTSTPNGGILLGLLKDRTGVGFSMRGLAELDRKPDYNEVKGPLTIIAFDAVSMPSHKSAVVDFNEMKFEQDSLLETASGLVCLNGRCFMPEYFDKLIETKVITFFQRWI
;
A
#
# COMPACT_ATOMS: atom_id res chain seq x y z
N MET A 1 -29.32 -9.64 -12.01
CA MET A 1 -29.28 -8.29 -11.39
C MET A 1 -28.02 -7.59 -11.89
N ASN A 2 -28.02 -6.26 -11.99
CA ASN A 2 -26.82 -5.53 -12.43
C ASN A 2 -25.83 -5.41 -11.26
N PRO A 3 -24.52 -5.65 -11.48
CA PRO A 3 -23.51 -5.54 -10.44
C PRO A 3 -23.44 -4.09 -9.92
N SER A 4 -23.28 -3.94 -8.61
CA SER A 4 -23.16 -2.63 -7.95
C SER A 4 -21.70 -2.24 -7.82
N LEU A 5 -21.42 -0.94 -7.98
CA LEU A 5 -20.12 -0.38 -7.63
C LEU A 5 -19.94 -0.40 -6.12
N ILE A 6 -18.84 -0.99 -5.69
CA ILE A 6 -18.45 -1.13 -4.30
C ILE A 6 -17.18 -0.32 -4.11
N ILE A 7 -17.30 0.73 -3.31
CA ILE A 7 -16.15 1.49 -2.78
C ILE A 7 -16.18 1.25 -1.29
N GLU A 8 -15.08 0.74 -0.76
CA GLU A 8 -14.96 0.47 0.67
C GLU A 8 -14.59 1.71 1.49
N GLN A 9 -14.82 1.60 2.80
CA GLN A 9 -14.27 2.47 3.82
C GLN A 9 -13.08 1.73 4.42
N GLU A 10 -12.16 2.52 4.92
CA GLU A 10 -10.76 2.16 5.09
C GLU A 10 -10.53 1.10 6.16
N ILE A 11 -9.51 0.26 5.96
CA ILE A 11 -8.89 -0.46 7.06
C ILE A 11 -7.59 0.25 7.39
N PHE A 12 -7.54 0.81 8.58
CA PHE A 12 -6.37 1.50 9.07
C PHE A 12 -5.50 0.51 9.83
N SER A 13 -4.22 0.46 9.47
CA SER A 13 -3.28 -0.50 10.03
C SER A 13 -1.84 -0.04 9.85
N GLU A 14 -0.96 -0.61 10.66
CA GLU A 14 0.47 -0.36 10.57
C GLU A 14 1.04 -1.00 9.31
N ALA A 15 1.76 -0.20 8.51
CA ALA A 15 2.48 -0.70 7.35
C ALA A 15 3.83 -1.28 7.79
N THR A 16 4.05 -2.57 7.54
CA THR A 16 5.35 -3.21 7.74
C THR A 16 6.20 -2.97 6.50
N MET A 17 7.28 -2.20 6.63
CA MET A 17 8.25 -2.00 5.55
C MET A 17 9.02 -3.30 5.28
N ILE A 18 9.04 -3.75 4.02
CA ILE A 18 9.78 -4.93 3.56
C ILE A 18 11.14 -4.51 3.00
N LYS A 19 11.18 -3.48 2.15
CA LYS A 19 12.41 -2.95 1.54
C LYS A 19 12.21 -1.50 1.10
N GLU A 20 13.23 -0.67 1.25
CA GLU A 20 13.22 0.72 0.77
C GLU A 20 14.46 0.98 -0.09
N THR A 21 14.30 1.74 -1.16
CA THR A 21 15.39 2.46 -1.82
C THR A 21 15.10 3.96 -1.69
N PRO A 22 16.07 4.87 -1.90
CA PRO A 22 15.83 6.32 -1.79
C PRO A 22 14.59 6.83 -2.55
N SER A 23 14.18 6.11 -3.60
CA SER A 23 13.07 6.46 -4.49
C SER A 23 11.83 5.55 -4.40
N LYS A 24 11.82 4.46 -3.62
CA LYS A 24 10.70 3.50 -3.57
C LYS A 24 10.57 2.79 -2.23
N ALA A 25 9.35 2.46 -1.84
CA ALA A 25 9.04 1.60 -0.70
C ALA A 25 8.30 0.34 -1.15
N ILE A 26 8.66 -0.79 -0.57
CA ILE A 26 7.88 -2.03 -0.57
C ILE A 26 7.41 -2.27 0.85
N PHE A 27 6.11 -2.45 1.04
CA PHE A 27 5.49 -2.55 2.36
C PHE A 27 4.30 -3.49 2.34
N ARG A 28 3.94 -4.02 3.52
CA ARG A 28 2.79 -4.89 3.73
C ARG A 28 1.83 -4.28 4.73
N CYS A 29 0.53 -4.35 4.47
CA CYS A 29 -0.49 -3.99 5.46
C CYS A 29 -1.78 -4.78 5.17
N PRO A 30 -2.71 -4.91 6.14
CA PRO A 30 -4.05 -5.37 5.85
C PRO A 30 -4.79 -4.34 4.98
N ILE A 31 -5.46 -4.83 3.95
CA ILE A 31 -6.13 -4.05 2.91
C ILE A 31 -7.63 -4.38 2.80
N GLN A 32 -8.09 -5.50 3.41
CA GLN A 32 -9.50 -5.88 3.46
C GLN A 32 -9.78 -6.83 4.65
N SER A 33 -10.97 -6.74 5.24
CA SER A 33 -11.47 -7.65 6.27
C SER A 33 -12.15 -8.86 5.62
N VAL A 34 -12.05 -10.02 6.24
CA VAL A 34 -12.50 -11.30 5.69
C VAL A 34 -13.41 -11.98 6.71
N ASP A 35 -14.57 -12.44 6.25
CA ASP A 35 -15.61 -13.07 7.08
C ASP A 35 -16.05 -12.23 8.30
N GLU A 36 -15.85 -10.91 8.23
CA GLU A 36 -16.29 -9.93 9.22
C GLU A 36 -17.00 -8.75 8.57
N VAL A 37 -17.94 -8.16 9.31
CA VAL A 37 -18.65 -6.96 8.90
C VAL A 37 -17.72 -5.76 9.11
N ASN A 38 -17.32 -5.10 8.03
CA ASN A 38 -16.51 -3.89 8.06
C ASN A 38 -17.35 -2.63 8.40
N GLN A 39 -16.76 -1.43 8.43
CA GLN A 39 -17.52 -0.23 8.83
C GLN A 39 -18.57 0.21 7.82
N ASN A 40 -18.47 -0.23 6.57
CA ASN A 40 -19.54 -0.05 5.58
C ASN A 40 -20.72 -1.01 5.78
N LYS A 41 -20.70 -1.81 6.84
CA LYS A 41 -21.64 -2.89 7.06
C LYS A 41 -21.62 -3.87 5.89
N ARG A 42 -20.43 -4.21 5.38
CA ARG A 42 -20.23 -5.21 4.33
C ARG A 42 -19.43 -6.38 4.87
N LEU A 43 -19.87 -7.59 4.54
CA LEU A 43 -19.16 -8.82 4.85
C LEU A 43 -18.64 -9.43 3.55
N TYR A 44 -17.35 -9.79 3.55
CA TYR A 44 -16.67 -10.43 2.44
C TYR A 44 -16.41 -11.90 2.75
N PRO A 45 -17.21 -12.83 2.18
CA PRO A 45 -16.95 -14.25 2.37
C PRO A 45 -15.57 -14.62 1.82
N SER A 46 -14.77 -15.38 2.59
CA SER A 46 -13.43 -15.81 2.19
C SER A 46 -13.37 -16.44 0.78
N PRO A 47 -14.31 -17.33 0.37
CA PRO A 47 -14.29 -17.89 -0.99
C PRO A 47 -14.46 -16.83 -2.09
N VAL A 48 -15.33 -15.83 -1.85
CA VAL A 48 -15.63 -14.76 -2.82
C VAL A 48 -14.44 -13.82 -2.97
N LEU A 49 -13.84 -13.43 -1.83
CA LEU A 49 -12.66 -12.57 -1.83
C LEU A 49 -11.44 -13.29 -2.40
N GLY A 50 -11.26 -14.57 -2.09
CA GLY A 50 -10.22 -15.42 -2.64
C GLY A 50 -10.30 -15.53 -4.16
N GLU A 51 -11.48 -15.79 -4.71
CA GLU A 51 -11.70 -15.82 -6.16
C GLU A 51 -11.41 -14.45 -6.81
N GLY A 52 -11.89 -13.36 -6.20
CA GLY A 52 -11.63 -11.99 -6.67
C GLY A 52 -10.13 -11.64 -6.72
N MET A 53 -9.38 -12.06 -5.70
CA MET A 53 -7.93 -11.85 -5.63
C MET A 53 -7.16 -12.74 -6.61
N GLU A 54 -7.57 -14.00 -6.80
CA GLU A 54 -6.94 -14.89 -7.77
C GLU A 54 -7.09 -14.37 -9.21
N ASN A 55 -8.23 -13.77 -9.53
CA ASN A 55 -8.43 -13.08 -10.82
C ASN A 55 -7.47 -11.89 -11.02
N CYS A 56 -6.91 -11.34 -9.94
CA CYS A 56 -5.92 -10.26 -10.00
C CYS A 56 -4.47 -10.76 -10.16
N SER A 57 -4.20 -12.05 -9.96
CA SER A 57 -2.84 -12.64 -9.99
C SER A 57 -2.10 -12.34 -11.30
N SER A 58 -2.79 -12.30 -12.44
CA SER A 58 -2.17 -11.96 -13.73
C SER A 58 -1.70 -10.50 -13.80
N ARG A 59 -2.44 -9.56 -13.20
CA ARG A 59 -2.09 -8.14 -13.12
C ARG A 59 -0.90 -7.94 -12.18
N MET A 60 -0.86 -8.65 -11.06
CA MET A 60 0.27 -8.63 -10.11
C MET A 60 1.56 -9.13 -10.77
N LYS A 61 1.51 -10.30 -11.42
CA LYS A 61 2.67 -10.90 -12.13
C LYS A 61 3.22 -10.00 -13.21
N ARG A 62 2.36 -9.24 -13.91
CA ARG A 62 2.74 -8.26 -14.94
C ARG A 62 3.12 -6.89 -14.36
N ARG A 63 3.07 -6.71 -13.04
CA ARG A 63 3.28 -5.43 -12.35
C ARG A 63 2.34 -4.33 -12.86
N ALA A 64 1.09 -4.70 -13.15
CA ALA A 64 0.04 -3.86 -13.71
C ALA A 64 -1.23 -3.82 -12.83
N PHE A 65 -1.14 -4.27 -11.58
CA PHE A 65 -2.21 -4.04 -10.60
C PHE A 65 -2.02 -2.70 -9.92
N TYR A 66 -2.34 -1.64 -10.68
CA TYR A 66 -2.20 -0.25 -10.23
C TYR A 66 -3.29 0.16 -9.23
N SER A 67 -2.91 1.08 -8.35
CA SER A 67 -3.78 1.75 -7.38
C SER A 67 -3.45 3.24 -7.29
N GLU A 68 -4.42 4.05 -6.89
CA GLU A 68 -4.32 5.52 -6.86
C GLU A 68 -4.01 6.05 -5.45
N LEU A 69 -3.56 7.31 -5.38
CA LEU A 69 -3.59 8.10 -4.15
C LEU A 69 -4.93 8.83 -4.12
N ASP A 70 -5.71 8.56 -3.08
CA ASP A 70 -7.13 8.85 -2.95
C ASP A 70 -8.04 8.18 -4.00
N HIS A 71 -9.33 8.10 -3.67
CA HIS A 71 -10.34 7.69 -4.63
C HIS A 71 -10.59 8.80 -5.67
N PRO A 72 -10.97 8.43 -6.91
CA PRO A 72 -11.43 9.41 -7.87
C PRO A 72 -12.61 10.23 -7.31
N ILE A 73 -12.45 11.55 -7.27
CA ILE A 73 -13.51 12.45 -6.77
C ILE A 73 -14.63 12.53 -7.83
N PRO A 74 -15.90 12.30 -7.46
CA PRO A 74 -17.03 12.49 -8.37
C PRO A 74 -17.11 13.93 -8.88
N THR A 75 -17.29 14.07 -10.19
CA THR A 75 -17.41 15.34 -10.90
C THR A 75 -18.87 15.79 -11.05
N GLY A 76 -19.83 14.91 -10.73
CA GLY A 76 -21.25 15.13 -10.93
C GLY A 76 -21.75 14.64 -12.29
N SER A 77 -20.85 14.21 -13.18
CA SER A 77 -21.19 13.53 -14.42
C SER A 77 -21.18 12.03 -14.22
N GLN A 78 -22.36 11.41 -14.17
CA GLN A 78 -22.50 9.97 -13.92
C GLN A 78 -21.66 9.10 -14.88
N GLN A 79 -21.53 9.51 -16.14
CA GLN A 79 -20.75 8.77 -17.12
C GLN A 79 -19.24 8.86 -16.82
N VAL A 80 -18.73 10.05 -16.53
CA VAL A 80 -17.31 10.27 -16.23
C VAL A 80 -16.95 9.63 -14.89
N ASP A 81 -17.83 9.78 -13.90
CA ASP A 81 -17.65 9.24 -12.56
C ASP A 81 -17.65 7.72 -12.59
N GLY A 82 -18.59 7.09 -13.31
CA GLY A 82 -18.63 5.64 -13.49
C GLY A 82 -17.34 5.09 -14.11
N ILE A 83 -16.82 5.74 -15.16
CA ILE A 83 -15.55 5.37 -15.79
C ILE A 83 -14.40 5.49 -14.79
N ARG A 84 -14.32 6.59 -14.05
CA ARG A 84 -13.23 6.82 -13.11
C ARG A 84 -13.25 5.87 -11.93
N GLN A 85 -14.43 5.53 -11.41
CA GLN A 85 -14.55 4.56 -10.33
C GLN A 85 -14.19 3.14 -10.78
N THR A 86 -14.45 2.78 -12.03
CA THR A 86 -14.19 1.44 -12.58
C THR A 86 -12.84 1.28 -13.29
N THR A 87 -12.13 2.38 -13.51
CA THR A 87 -10.86 2.40 -14.25
C THR A 87 -9.80 3.18 -13.50
N VAL A 88 -8.62 2.58 -13.33
CA VAL A 88 -7.46 3.26 -12.75
C VAL A 88 -6.87 4.24 -13.75
N SER A 89 -6.66 5.48 -13.32
CA SER A 89 -5.99 6.49 -14.15
C SER A 89 -4.49 6.45 -13.91
N LEU A 90 -3.69 6.15 -14.94
CA LEU A 90 -2.23 6.05 -14.81
C LEU A 90 -1.57 7.34 -14.28
N LYS A 91 -2.17 8.50 -14.54
CA LYS A 91 -1.69 9.77 -13.99
C LYS A 91 -1.87 9.89 -12.47
N GLU A 92 -2.83 9.16 -11.90
CA GLU A 92 -3.14 9.20 -10.46
C GLU A 92 -2.47 8.07 -9.66
N VAL A 93 -1.78 7.15 -10.35
CA VAL A 93 -1.18 5.96 -9.73
C VAL A 93 -0.10 6.33 -8.72
N SER A 94 -0.19 5.76 -7.53
CA SER A 94 0.77 5.94 -6.44
C SER A 94 1.52 4.66 -6.06
N HIS A 95 0.90 3.50 -6.27
CA HIS A 95 1.50 2.21 -5.95
C HIS A 95 0.92 1.10 -6.82
N ILE A 96 1.58 -0.05 -6.77
CA ILE A 96 1.11 -1.31 -7.36
C ILE A 96 1.00 -2.38 -6.29
N ILE A 97 0.02 -3.27 -6.44
CA ILE A 97 -0.08 -4.50 -5.63
C ILE A 97 0.80 -5.57 -6.28
N ARG A 98 1.64 -6.20 -5.48
CA ARG A 98 2.62 -7.20 -5.92
C ARG A 98 2.25 -8.62 -5.51
N ASP A 99 1.73 -8.76 -4.31
CA ASP A 99 1.36 -10.04 -3.73
C ASP A 99 0.29 -9.84 -2.65
N TYR A 100 -0.28 -10.93 -2.16
CA TYR A 100 -1.25 -10.92 -1.08
C TYR A 100 -1.23 -12.22 -0.27
N ASP A 101 -1.69 -12.16 0.97
CA ASP A 101 -1.93 -13.34 1.79
C ASP A 101 -3.13 -13.13 2.72
N PHE A 102 -3.77 -14.24 3.09
CA PHE A 102 -4.82 -14.24 4.09
C PHE A 102 -4.20 -14.61 5.44
N LYS A 103 -4.34 -13.72 6.44
CA LYS A 103 -3.87 -13.96 7.80
C LYS A 103 -5.01 -13.70 8.79
N GLY A 104 -5.54 -14.79 9.34
CA GLY A 104 -6.72 -14.74 10.20
C GLY A 104 -7.91 -14.17 9.44
N LYS A 105 -8.45 -13.05 9.91
CA LYS A 105 -9.63 -12.38 9.34
C LYS A 105 -9.29 -11.16 8.48
N ASN A 106 -8.04 -11.07 8.03
CA ASN A 106 -7.57 -9.97 7.21
C ASN A 106 -6.87 -10.49 5.95
N LEU A 107 -7.11 -9.81 4.84
CA LEU A 107 -6.33 -9.88 3.63
C LEU A 107 -5.22 -8.84 3.74
N PHE A 108 -3.97 -9.30 3.67
CA PHE A 108 -2.79 -8.46 3.61
C PHE A 108 -2.34 -8.33 2.16
N GLY A 109 -1.95 -7.12 1.77
CA GLY A 109 -1.32 -6.84 0.48
C GLY A 109 0.14 -6.51 0.67
N GLU A 110 1.00 -6.93 -0.27
CA GLU A 110 2.32 -6.35 -0.48
C GLU A 110 2.24 -5.32 -1.61
N MET A 111 2.65 -4.09 -1.33
CA MET A 111 2.60 -2.97 -2.26
C MET A 111 3.98 -2.39 -2.52
N GLU A 112 4.16 -1.82 -3.71
CA GLU A 112 5.34 -1.05 -4.07
C GLU A 112 4.93 0.34 -4.55
N THR A 113 5.53 1.39 -3.98
CA THR A 113 5.31 2.76 -4.46
C THR A 113 5.90 2.95 -5.85
N THR A 114 5.22 3.75 -6.68
CA THR A 114 5.71 4.10 -8.01
C THR A 114 6.61 5.33 -7.95
N SER A 115 7.39 5.57 -9.01
CA SER A 115 8.21 6.77 -9.14
C SER A 115 7.44 7.96 -9.71
N THR A 116 6.10 7.91 -9.72
CA THR A 116 5.24 9.03 -10.12
C THR A 116 5.25 10.09 -9.01
N PRO A 117 4.78 11.33 -9.28
CA PRO A 117 4.59 12.32 -8.22
C PRO A 117 3.73 11.80 -7.07
N ASN A 118 2.62 11.10 -7.36
CA ASN A 118 1.74 10.53 -6.33
C ASN A 118 2.39 9.38 -5.55
N GLY A 119 3.24 8.58 -6.19
CA GLY A 119 4.02 7.56 -5.50
C GLY A 119 5.11 8.16 -4.60
N GLY A 120 5.68 9.28 -4.99
CA GLY A 120 6.57 10.09 -4.15
C GLY A 120 5.87 10.68 -2.92
N ILE A 121 4.64 11.17 -3.09
CA ILE A 121 3.80 11.65 -1.97
C ILE A 121 3.52 10.51 -1.00
N LEU A 122 3.04 9.37 -1.49
CA LEU A 122 2.77 8.19 -0.65
C LEU A 122 4.04 7.72 0.07
N LEU A 123 5.20 7.68 -0.61
CA LEU A 123 6.48 7.38 0.02
C LEU A 123 6.82 8.36 1.14
N GLY A 124 6.62 9.66 0.93
CA GLY A 124 6.81 10.69 1.96
C GLY A 124 5.91 10.45 3.19
N LEU A 125 4.63 10.19 2.97
CA LEU A 125 3.66 9.89 4.04
C LEU A 125 4.06 8.67 4.87
N LEU A 126 4.56 7.61 4.21
CA LEU A 126 5.07 6.40 4.87
C LEU A 126 6.35 6.70 5.67
N LYS A 127 7.27 7.51 5.13
CA LYS A 127 8.50 7.95 5.81
C LYS A 127 8.21 8.78 7.05
N ASP A 128 7.24 9.68 6.93
CA ASP A 128 6.77 10.54 8.02
C ASP A 128 5.91 9.78 9.03
N ARG A 129 5.68 8.47 8.79
CA ARG A 129 4.95 7.58 9.70
C ARG A 129 3.53 8.09 9.96
N THR A 130 2.95 8.70 8.94
CA THR A 130 1.57 9.20 8.97
C THR A 130 0.59 8.06 8.71
N GLY A 131 -0.64 8.31 9.14
CA GLY A 131 -1.73 7.37 8.93
C GLY A 131 -2.13 7.24 7.47
N VAL A 132 -1.89 6.07 6.87
CA VAL A 132 -2.36 5.75 5.53
C VAL A 132 -3.24 4.49 5.61
N GLY A 133 -4.50 4.62 5.21
CA GLY A 133 -5.44 3.51 5.06
C GLY A 133 -5.50 3.02 3.62
N PHE A 134 -6.10 1.85 3.42
CA PHE A 134 -6.37 1.29 2.10
C PHE A 134 -7.84 0.99 1.92
N SER A 135 -8.36 1.29 0.73
CA SER A 135 -9.75 1.05 0.39
C SER A 135 -9.88 0.37 -0.98
N MET A 136 -10.67 -0.70 -1.00
CA MET A 136 -10.94 -1.48 -2.19
C MET A 136 -12.02 -0.80 -3.06
N ARG A 137 -11.74 -0.68 -4.36
CA ARG A 137 -12.76 -0.48 -5.39
C ARG A 137 -13.04 -1.81 -6.08
N GLY A 138 -14.31 -2.17 -6.21
CA GLY A 138 -14.73 -3.40 -6.86
C GLY A 138 -16.16 -3.35 -7.39
N LEU A 139 -16.54 -4.40 -8.10
CA LEU A 139 -17.89 -4.64 -8.61
C LEU A 139 -18.37 -6.00 -8.12
N ALA A 140 -19.53 -6.03 -7.47
CA ALA A 140 -20.17 -7.29 -7.09
C ALA A 140 -21.67 -7.10 -6.86
N GLU A 141 -22.39 -8.21 -6.71
CA GLU A 141 -23.74 -8.20 -6.18
C GLU A 141 -23.72 -8.16 -4.65
N LEU A 142 -24.72 -7.52 -4.05
CA LEU A 142 -24.89 -7.42 -2.61
C LEU A 142 -26.19 -8.12 -2.19
N ASP A 143 -26.08 -9.11 -1.31
CA ASP A 143 -27.20 -9.75 -0.64
C ASP A 143 -27.48 -9.01 0.67
N ARG A 144 -28.61 -8.30 0.69
CA ARG A 144 -29.00 -7.43 1.80
C ARG A 144 -29.49 -8.28 2.97
N LYS A 145 -28.73 -8.32 4.05
CA LYS A 145 -29.16 -8.87 5.35
C LYS A 145 -29.74 -7.74 6.21
N PRO A 146 -30.42 -8.06 7.33
CA PRO A 146 -30.98 -7.05 8.22
C PRO A 146 -29.94 -6.02 8.73
N ASP A 147 -28.72 -6.47 9.06
CA ASP A 147 -27.71 -5.63 9.72
C ASP A 147 -26.49 -5.29 8.84
N TYR A 148 -26.28 -6.04 7.76
CA TYR A 148 -25.13 -5.88 6.86
C TYR A 148 -25.47 -6.34 5.43
N ASN A 149 -24.59 -6.06 4.49
CA ASN A 149 -24.68 -6.54 3.12
C ASN A 149 -23.59 -7.58 2.89
N GLU A 150 -23.97 -8.79 2.51
CA GLU A 150 -23.02 -9.83 2.13
C GLU A 150 -22.62 -9.66 0.67
N VAL A 151 -21.33 -9.63 0.40
CA VAL A 151 -20.80 -9.55 -0.97
C VAL A 151 -20.90 -10.91 -1.63
N LYS A 152 -21.58 -10.97 -2.78
CA LYS A 152 -21.75 -12.19 -3.57
C LYS A 152 -20.73 -12.27 -4.70
N GLY A 153 -20.30 -13.49 -5.01
CA GLY A 153 -19.52 -13.77 -6.21
C GLY A 153 -20.37 -13.63 -7.49
N PRO A 154 -19.77 -13.24 -8.62
CA PRO A 154 -18.35 -12.91 -8.78
C PRO A 154 -18.01 -11.51 -8.24
N LEU A 155 -16.86 -11.40 -7.56
CA LEU A 155 -16.27 -10.12 -7.13
C LEU A 155 -15.17 -9.72 -8.12
N THR A 156 -15.35 -8.60 -8.81
CA THR A 156 -14.31 -7.99 -9.66
C THR A 156 -13.59 -6.90 -8.88
N ILE A 157 -12.30 -7.06 -8.64
CA ILE A 157 -11.49 -6.07 -7.91
C ILE A 157 -10.79 -5.14 -8.90
N ILE A 158 -10.99 -3.83 -8.72
CA ILE A 158 -10.45 -2.79 -9.59
C ILE A 158 -9.09 -2.31 -9.07
N ALA A 159 -9.04 -1.85 -7.81
CA ALA A 159 -7.89 -1.25 -7.16
C ALA A 159 -8.01 -1.30 -5.62
N PHE A 160 -6.89 -1.05 -4.95
CA PHE A 160 -6.83 -0.76 -3.51
C PHE A 160 -6.16 0.60 -3.33
N ASP A 161 -6.93 1.68 -3.27
CA ASP A 161 -6.36 3.04 -3.24
C ASP A 161 -5.88 3.41 -1.83
N ALA A 162 -4.84 4.24 -1.74
CA ALA A 162 -4.30 4.76 -0.49
C ALA A 162 -5.07 6.03 -0.10
N VAL A 163 -5.59 6.09 1.12
CA VAL A 163 -6.60 7.08 1.56
C VAL A 163 -6.32 7.58 2.99
N SER A 164 -6.93 8.71 3.35
CA SER A 164 -6.57 9.51 4.54
C SER A 164 -7.58 9.52 5.71
N MET A 165 -8.79 8.97 5.57
CA MET A 165 -9.88 9.12 6.55
C MET A 165 -10.26 7.82 7.29
N PRO A 166 -9.73 7.60 8.50
CA PRO A 166 -9.92 6.36 9.25
C PRO A 166 -11.32 6.24 9.85
N SER A 167 -11.67 5.01 10.17
CA SER A 167 -12.99 4.56 10.61
C SER A 167 -12.95 3.88 12.00
N HIS A 168 -11.80 3.91 12.69
CA HIS A 168 -11.67 3.59 14.11
C HIS A 168 -10.63 4.45 14.86
N LYS A 169 -10.89 4.70 16.16
CA LYS A 169 -10.18 5.65 17.04
C LYS A 169 -8.87 5.13 17.65
N SER A 170 -8.52 3.87 17.46
CA SER A 170 -7.30 3.29 18.03
C SER A 170 -6.22 3.20 16.96
N ALA A 171 -5.48 4.29 16.79
CA ALA A 171 -4.29 4.33 15.95
C ALA A 171 -3.18 5.07 16.72
N VAL A 172 -2.45 4.33 17.55
CA VAL A 172 -1.06 4.66 17.86
C VAL A 172 -0.24 3.64 17.11
N VAL A 173 0.74 4.11 16.38
CA VAL A 173 1.65 3.27 15.61
C VAL A 173 2.57 2.51 16.57
N ASP A 174 2.58 1.19 16.52
CA ASP A 174 3.66 0.36 17.01
C ASP A 174 4.79 0.33 15.97
N PHE A 175 5.76 1.21 16.18
CA PHE A 175 6.96 1.32 15.36
C PHE A 175 7.96 0.17 15.57
N ASN A 176 7.67 -0.82 16.41
CA ASN A 176 8.61 -1.89 16.73
C ASN A 176 8.87 -2.84 15.53
N GLU A 177 8.02 -2.85 14.51
CA GLU A 177 8.20 -3.71 13.31
C GLU A 177 8.61 -2.95 12.04
N MET A 178 8.89 -1.64 12.11
CA MET A 178 9.38 -0.89 10.95
C MET A 178 10.90 -0.94 10.82
N LYS A 179 11.41 -1.74 9.88
CA LYS A 179 12.81 -1.70 9.46
C LYS A 179 12.98 -0.75 8.27
N PHE A 180 13.43 0.46 8.56
CA PHE A 180 13.90 1.40 7.54
C PHE A 180 15.31 0.97 7.10
N GLU A 181 15.42 0.31 5.96
CA GLU A 181 16.72 0.19 5.28
C GLU A 181 17.05 1.56 4.69
N GLN A 182 17.81 2.34 5.45
CA GLN A 182 18.54 3.44 4.87
C GLN A 182 19.68 2.81 4.04
N ASP A 183 19.38 2.49 2.78
CA ASP A 183 20.39 2.12 1.78
C ASP A 183 21.30 3.34 1.61
N SER A 184 22.34 3.34 2.43
CA SER A 184 23.47 4.24 2.29
C SER A 184 24.19 3.79 1.03
N LEU A 185 23.97 4.52 -0.07
CA LEU A 185 24.71 4.30 -1.32
C LEU A 185 26.18 4.59 -1.03
N LEU A 186 26.92 3.51 -0.75
CA LEU A 186 28.35 3.55 -0.58
C LEU A 186 28.98 3.39 -1.96
N GLU A 187 29.49 4.47 -2.51
CA GLU A 187 30.16 4.48 -3.80
C GLU A 187 31.62 4.83 -3.62
N THR A 188 32.51 4.04 -4.18
CA THR A 188 33.94 4.39 -4.29
C THR A 188 34.22 4.99 -5.64
N ALA A 189 34.60 6.26 -5.66
CA ALA A 189 35.02 6.97 -6.87
C ALA A 189 36.37 7.65 -6.62
N SER A 190 37.35 7.39 -7.48
CA SER A 190 38.66 8.08 -7.46
C SER A 190 39.38 8.05 -6.10
N GLY A 191 39.28 6.95 -5.34
CA GLY A 191 39.92 6.79 -4.04
C GLY A 191 39.20 7.44 -2.86
N LEU A 192 37.98 7.95 -3.06
CA LEU A 192 37.11 8.50 -2.01
C LEU A 192 35.97 7.52 -1.69
N VAL A 193 35.51 7.54 -0.44
CA VAL A 193 34.31 6.84 0.00
C VAL A 193 33.16 7.85 0.06
N CYS A 194 32.14 7.65 -0.78
CA CYS A 194 31.00 8.54 -0.86
C CYS A 194 29.79 7.91 -0.17
N LEU A 195 29.12 8.70 0.67
CA LEU A 195 27.90 8.36 1.38
C LEU A 195 26.87 9.46 1.13
N ASN A 196 25.75 9.12 0.48
CA ASN A 196 24.66 10.05 0.17
C ASN A 196 25.13 11.33 -0.54
N GLY A 197 26.02 11.20 -1.53
CA GLY A 197 26.56 12.31 -2.32
C GLY A 197 27.63 13.16 -1.62
N ARG A 198 28.04 12.80 -0.39
CA ARG A 198 29.20 13.40 0.29
C ARG A 198 30.37 12.43 0.27
N CYS A 199 31.52 12.87 -0.21
CA CYS A 199 32.71 12.03 -0.33
C CYS A 199 33.74 12.37 0.74
N PHE A 200 34.36 11.32 1.27
CA PHE A 200 35.32 11.38 2.36
C PHE A 200 36.61 10.65 1.96
N MET A 201 37.74 11.10 2.48
CA MET A 201 38.97 10.30 2.45
C MET A 201 38.75 9.02 3.27
N PRO A 202 39.22 7.84 2.84
CA PRO A 202 38.97 6.57 3.53
C PRO A 202 39.32 6.62 5.02
N GLU A 203 40.51 7.14 5.36
CA GLU A 203 40.98 7.26 6.75
C GLU A 203 40.08 8.16 7.63
N TYR A 204 39.52 9.21 7.02
CA TYR A 204 38.59 10.10 7.71
C TYR A 204 37.21 9.46 7.84
N PHE A 205 36.78 8.71 6.83
CA PHE A 205 35.53 7.97 6.85
C PHE A 205 35.51 6.93 7.97
N ASP A 206 36.59 6.17 8.13
CA ASP A 206 36.74 5.19 9.22
C ASP A 206 36.62 5.87 10.58
N LYS A 207 37.27 7.03 10.75
CA LYS A 207 37.16 7.83 11.98
C LYS A 207 35.74 8.34 12.24
N LEU A 208 35.00 8.71 11.20
CA LEU A 208 33.59 9.11 11.33
C LEU A 208 32.70 7.93 11.76
N ILE A 209 33.02 6.71 11.35
CA ILE A 209 32.35 5.48 11.84
C ILE A 209 32.71 5.22 13.31
N GLU A 210 34.00 5.23 13.66
CA GLU A 210 34.48 4.98 15.02
C GLU A 210 33.90 5.96 16.04
N THR A 211 33.82 7.24 15.65
CA THR A 211 33.24 8.31 16.48
C THR A 211 31.72 8.31 16.48
N LYS A 212 31.08 7.37 15.78
CA LYS A 212 29.62 7.25 15.61
C LYS A 212 28.96 8.50 15.02
N VAL A 213 29.72 9.32 14.30
CA VAL A 213 29.19 10.43 13.50
C VAL A 213 28.47 9.88 12.26
N ILE A 214 28.97 8.76 11.73
CA ILE A 214 28.30 7.92 10.73
C ILE A 214 28.03 6.57 11.38
N THR A 215 26.80 6.08 11.34
CA THR A 215 26.43 4.77 11.86
C THR A 215 25.76 3.92 10.80
N PHE A 216 26.33 2.75 10.51
CA PHE A 216 25.68 1.71 9.73
C PHE A 216 24.96 0.76 10.67
N PHE A 217 23.66 0.53 10.45
CA PHE A 217 22.96 -0.54 11.16
C PHE A 217 23.41 -1.89 10.59
N GLN A 218 24.37 -2.53 11.26
CA GLN A 218 24.75 -3.91 10.93
C GLN A 218 23.60 -4.85 11.27
N ARG A 219 23.02 -5.48 10.25
CA ARG A 219 22.28 -6.74 10.39
C ARG A 219 23.27 -7.82 10.83
N TRP A 220 23.09 -8.37 12.03
CA TRP A 220 23.50 -9.75 12.29
C TRP A 220 22.41 -10.67 11.72
N ILE A 221 22.88 -11.77 11.13
CA ILE A 221 22.19 -12.77 10.29
C ILE A 221 20.81 -13.18 10.84
#